data_AF-A0A969HMV8-F1
#
_entry.id   AF-A0A969HMV8-F1
#
_cell.length_a   1.000
_cell.length_b   1.000
_cell.length_c   1.000
_cell.angle_alpha   90.00
_cell.angle_beta   90.00
_cell.angle_gamma   90.00
#
_symmetry.space_group_name_H-M   'P 1'
#
loop_
_entity.id
_entity.type
_entity.pdbx_description
1 polymer ?
#
loop_
_entity_poly.entity_id
_entity_poly.type
_entity_poly.pdbx_seq_one_letter_code
_entity_poly.pdbx_strand_id
1 'polypeptide(L)'
;MLENNTAPYVREVQKLGLDKNERLVLMLALCPHIQPDALDICLEEKYFTRTLLGGRKPPNYRGFLPTGQTALFLLGGEDINARNQFRYLFDPQHIFAQKGVLSLTPVAEGLPPVSGTLTISEEYLHILTTGQPYE
;
A
#
# COMPACT_ATOMS: atom_id res chain seq x y z
N MET A 1 16.70 -12.63 -4.52
CA MET A 1 16.20 -13.12 -5.82
C MET A 1 14.87 -13.83 -5.56
N LEU A 2 13.85 -13.62 -6.40
CA LEU A 2 12.55 -14.29 -6.33
C LEU A 2 12.54 -15.60 -7.15
N GLU A 3 13.71 -16.14 -7.45
CA GLU A 3 13.85 -17.28 -8.36
C GLU A 3 13.39 -18.57 -7.65
N ASN A 4 12.52 -19.34 -8.31
CA ASN A 4 11.99 -20.65 -7.91
C ASN A 4 11.05 -20.70 -6.68
N ASN A 5 10.41 -19.60 -6.27
CA ASN A 5 9.42 -19.62 -5.19
C ASN A 5 7.98 -19.69 -5.75
N THR A 6 7.24 -20.75 -5.39
CA THR A 6 5.84 -20.98 -5.81
C THR A 6 4.81 -20.28 -4.94
N ALA A 7 5.24 -19.53 -3.91
CA ALA A 7 4.33 -18.81 -3.04
C ALA A 7 3.41 -17.87 -3.84
N PRO A 8 2.11 -17.77 -3.47
CA PRO A 8 1.14 -16.93 -4.17
C PRO A 8 1.63 -15.51 -4.44
N TYR A 9 2.23 -14.88 -3.43
CA TYR A 9 2.84 -13.55 -3.54
C TYR A 9 3.87 -13.46 -4.66
N VAL A 10 4.80 -14.41 -4.76
CA VAL A 10 5.88 -14.36 -5.75
C VAL A 10 5.34 -14.50 -7.17
N ARG A 11 4.35 -15.39 -7.36
CA ARG A 11 3.70 -15.59 -8.66
C ARG A 11 3.00 -14.33 -9.13
N GLU A 12 2.20 -13.68 -8.29
CA GLU A 12 1.50 -12.45 -8.69
C GLU A 12 2.45 -11.27 -8.90
N VAL A 13 3.49 -11.14 -8.08
CA VAL A 13 4.54 -10.13 -8.30
C VAL A 13 5.22 -10.30 -9.67
N GLN A 14 5.54 -11.53 -10.04
CA GLN A 14 6.16 -11.83 -11.34
C GLN A 14 5.19 -11.57 -12.50
N LYS A 15 3.92 -11.99 -12.35
CA LYS A 15 2.87 -11.82 -13.35
C LYS A 15 2.54 -10.34 -13.61
N LEU A 16 2.54 -9.53 -12.56
CA LEU A 16 2.34 -8.08 -12.65
C LEU A 16 3.61 -7.32 -13.04
N GLY A 17 4.79 -7.97 -13.03
CA GLY A 17 6.07 -7.35 -13.38
C GLY A 17 6.56 -6.34 -12.34
N LEU A 18 6.23 -6.52 -11.06
CA LEU A 18 6.51 -5.51 -10.03
C LEU A 18 7.99 -5.46 -9.61
N ASP A 19 8.51 -4.25 -9.56
CA ASP A 19 9.80 -3.85 -9.05
C ASP A 19 9.85 -3.80 -7.51
N LYS A 20 10.96 -3.34 -6.95
CA LYS A 20 11.15 -3.31 -5.49
C LYS A 20 10.21 -2.31 -4.80
N ASN A 21 9.96 -1.17 -5.42
CA ASN A 21 9.15 -0.08 -4.86
C ASN A 21 7.66 -0.46 -4.92
N GLU A 22 7.21 -0.99 -6.05
CA GLU A 22 5.85 -1.46 -6.24
C GLU A 22 5.53 -2.61 -5.27
N ARG A 23 6.48 -3.55 -5.08
CA ARG A 23 6.34 -4.60 -4.07
C ARG A 23 6.20 -4.07 -2.65
N LEU A 24 6.94 -3.01 -2.30
CA LEU A 24 6.81 -2.37 -0.98
C LEU A 24 5.39 -1.82 -0.79
N VAL A 25 4.85 -1.12 -1.79
CA VAL A 25 3.49 -0.58 -1.75
C VAL A 25 2.44 -1.68 -1.68
N LEU A 26 2.62 -2.77 -2.43
CA LEU A 26 1.74 -3.94 -2.36
C LEU A 26 1.77 -4.60 -0.97
N MET A 27 2.96 -4.81 -0.39
CA MET A 27 3.10 -5.35 0.96
C MET A 27 2.44 -4.44 1.99
N LEU A 28 2.62 -3.12 1.86
CA LEU A 28 2.02 -2.13 2.75
C LEU A 28 0.48 -2.23 2.73
N ALA A 29 -0.12 -2.39 1.55
CA ALA A 29 -1.56 -2.58 1.42
C ALA A 29 -2.06 -3.91 2.01
N LEU A 30 -1.23 -4.96 1.99
CA LEU A 30 -1.56 -6.27 2.56
C LEU A 30 -1.47 -6.29 4.09
N CYS A 31 -0.53 -5.55 4.69
CA CYS A 31 -0.24 -5.59 6.13
C CYS A 31 -1.50 -5.51 7.02
N PRO A 32 -2.44 -4.56 6.82
CA PRO A 32 -3.66 -4.48 7.63
C PRO A 32 -4.50 -5.76 7.68
N HIS A 33 -4.38 -6.63 6.67
CA HIS A 33 -5.17 -7.86 6.51
C HIS A 33 -4.46 -9.11 7.04
N ILE A 34 -3.12 -9.17 6.92
CA ILE A 34 -2.34 -10.39 7.23
C ILE A 34 -1.56 -10.29 8.54
N GLN A 35 -1.09 -9.10 8.88
CA GLN A 35 -0.24 -8.85 10.04
C GLN A 35 -0.41 -7.38 10.48
N PRO A 36 -1.58 -7.03 11.06
CA PRO A 36 -1.92 -5.64 11.37
C PRO A 36 -0.94 -4.99 12.37
N ASP A 37 -0.38 -5.80 13.29
CA ASP A 37 0.61 -5.39 14.29
C ASP A 37 1.96 -4.98 13.66
N ALA A 38 2.25 -5.38 12.42
CA ALA A 38 3.45 -4.94 11.72
C ALA A 38 3.50 -3.41 11.51
N LEU A 39 2.33 -2.74 11.53
CA LEU A 39 2.22 -1.30 11.38
C LEU A 39 1.97 -0.57 12.72
N ASP A 40 2.00 -1.26 13.85
CA ASP A 40 1.78 -0.63 15.16
C ASP A 40 2.86 0.42 15.48
N ILE A 41 4.08 0.24 14.96
CA ILE A 41 5.13 1.27 15.04
C ILE A 41 4.68 2.61 14.45
N CYS A 42 3.82 2.60 13.43
CA CYS A 42 3.27 3.82 12.82
C CYS A 42 2.25 4.54 13.71
N LEU A 43 1.77 3.88 14.77
CA LEU A 43 0.88 4.48 15.78
C LEU A 43 1.65 5.18 16.91
N GLU A 44 2.96 4.99 17.02
CA GLU A 44 3.78 5.70 18.01
C GLU A 44 3.74 7.21 17.75
N GLU A 45 3.60 8.03 18.79
CA GLU A 45 3.38 9.48 18.65
C GLU A 45 4.43 10.19 17.79
N LYS A 46 5.70 9.80 17.90
CA LYS A 46 6.81 10.35 17.09
C LYS A 46 6.60 10.21 15.58
N TYR A 47 5.77 9.25 15.16
CA TYR A 47 5.48 8.94 13.76
C TYR A 47 4.06 9.38 13.39
N PHE A 48 3.07 9.06 14.21
CA PHE A 48 1.66 9.32 13.92
C PHE A 48 1.30 10.81 13.92
N THR A 49 1.93 11.62 14.80
CA THR A 49 1.64 13.06 14.86
C THR A 49 2.28 13.86 13.72
N ARG A 50 3.20 13.24 12.96
CA ARG A 50 3.84 13.89 11.83
C ARG A 50 2.93 13.73 10.61
N THR A 51 2.46 14.86 10.10
CA THR A 51 1.77 14.93 8.79
C THR A 51 2.53 14.15 7.73
N LEU A 52 3.87 14.15 7.79
CA LEU A 52 4.77 13.43 6.89
C LEU A 52 4.41 11.96 6.64
N LEU A 53 3.97 11.21 7.67
CA LEU A 53 3.64 9.79 7.55
C LEU A 53 2.23 9.56 6.99
N GLY A 54 1.28 10.44 7.31
CA GLY A 54 -0.13 10.22 7.02
C GLY A 54 -0.72 9.08 7.85
N GLY A 55 -1.49 8.19 7.21
CA GLY A 55 -2.17 7.09 7.88
C GLY A 55 -3.49 7.46 8.54
N ARG A 56 -4.30 6.44 8.84
CA ARG A 56 -5.60 6.60 9.50
C ARG A 56 -5.77 5.59 10.62
N LYS A 57 -6.46 6.02 11.68
CA LYS A 57 -6.93 5.16 12.78
C LYS A 57 -8.46 5.24 12.85
N PRO A 58 -9.19 4.37 12.14
CA PRO A 58 -10.65 4.33 12.21
C PRO A 58 -11.12 3.98 13.62
N PRO A 59 -12.27 4.49 14.08
CA PRO A 59 -12.79 4.18 15.42
C PRO A 59 -13.06 2.68 15.65
N ASN A 60 -13.39 1.94 14.59
CA ASN A 60 -13.71 0.51 14.64
C ASN A 60 -12.55 -0.40 14.22
N TYR A 61 -11.33 0.13 14.08
CA TYR A 61 -10.15 -0.64 13.72
C TYR A 61 -8.99 -0.28 14.65
N ARG A 62 -8.43 -1.30 15.32
CA ARG A 62 -7.39 -1.08 16.34
C ARG A 62 -6.00 -0.82 15.75
N GLY A 63 -5.77 -1.22 14.50
CA GLY A 63 -4.50 -1.06 13.81
C GLY A 63 -4.36 0.28 13.06
N PHE A 64 -3.24 0.41 12.37
CA PHE A 64 -2.94 1.51 11.46
C PHE A 64 -3.38 1.18 10.03
N LEU A 65 -4.12 2.06 9.39
CA LEU A 65 -4.41 1.97 7.96
C LEU A 65 -3.45 2.88 7.18
N PRO A 66 -2.56 2.33 6.33
CA PRO A 66 -1.65 3.13 5.53
C PRO A 66 -2.40 3.94 4.48
N THR A 67 -1.87 5.11 4.14
CA THR A 67 -2.37 5.95 3.03
C THR A 67 -1.36 5.98 1.90
N GLY A 68 -1.72 6.58 0.76
CA GLY A 68 -0.76 6.89 -0.30
C GLY A 68 0.43 7.70 0.23
N GLN A 69 0.18 8.60 1.17
CA GLN A 69 1.21 9.38 1.86
C GLN A 69 2.16 8.53 2.71
N THR A 70 1.66 7.49 3.38
CA THR A 70 2.50 6.50 4.08
C THR A 70 3.44 5.79 3.11
N ALA A 71 2.91 5.33 1.97
CA ALA A 71 3.72 4.69 0.95
C ALA A 71 4.82 5.61 0.41
N LEU A 72 4.48 6.88 0.09
CA LEU A 72 5.48 7.86 -0.36
C LEU A 72 6.56 8.09 0.71
N PHE A 73 6.17 8.21 1.99
CA PHE A 73 7.14 8.37 3.07
C PHE A 73 8.08 7.17 3.20
N LEU A 74 7.59 5.94 3.10
CA LEU A 74 8.45 4.75 3.16
C LEU A 74 9.42 4.65 1.97
N LEU A 75 9.04 5.18 0.81
CA LEU A 75 9.87 5.16 -0.40
C LEU A 75 10.91 6.30 -0.45
N GLY A 76 10.51 7.51 -0.07
CA GLY A 76 11.33 8.72 -0.22
C GLY A 76 11.80 9.38 1.09
N GLY A 77 11.37 8.88 2.25
CA GLY A 77 11.72 9.44 3.55
C GLY A 77 11.27 10.90 3.72
N GLU A 78 12.15 11.73 4.28
CA GLU A 78 11.88 13.15 4.49
C GLU A 78 12.12 14.02 3.25
N ASP A 79 12.80 13.49 2.22
CA ASP A 79 13.10 14.23 0.99
C ASP A 79 11.84 14.33 0.12
N ILE A 80 11.33 15.56 -0.03
CA ILE A 80 10.14 15.84 -0.84
C ILE A 80 10.33 15.50 -2.32
N ASN A 81 11.54 15.68 -2.87
CA ASN A 81 11.82 15.37 -4.26
C ASN A 81 11.85 13.87 -4.47
N ALA A 82 12.48 13.13 -3.55
CA ALA A 82 12.47 11.66 -3.58
C ALA A 82 11.04 11.13 -3.49
N ARG A 83 10.21 11.66 -2.59
CA ARG A 83 8.79 11.25 -2.48
C ARG A 83 7.98 11.55 -3.73
N ASN A 84 8.21 12.71 -4.35
CA ASN A 84 7.47 13.11 -5.55
C ASN A 84 7.73 12.15 -6.73
N GLN A 85 8.91 11.54 -6.81
CA GLN A 85 9.24 10.57 -7.85
C GLN A 85 8.38 9.30 -7.79
N PHE A 86 7.71 9.00 -6.67
CA PHE A 86 6.90 7.80 -6.51
C PHE A 86 5.39 8.04 -6.63
N ARG A 87 4.95 9.28 -6.91
CA ARG A 87 3.53 9.59 -7.06
C ARG A 87 2.86 8.82 -8.20
N TYR A 88 3.63 8.49 -9.24
CA TYR A 88 3.14 7.74 -10.40
C TYR A 88 2.56 6.37 -10.02
N LEU A 89 2.95 5.79 -8.88
CA LEU A 89 2.41 4.51 -8.40
C LEU A 89 0.89 4.55 -8.17
N PHE A 90 0.33 5.75 -7.99
CA PHE A 90 -1.10 5.98 -7.76
C PHE A 90 -1.81 6.63 -8.96
N ASP A 91 -1.12 6.78 -10.09
CA ASP A 91 -1.72 7.32 -11.30
C ASP A 91 -2.65 6.28 -11.96
N PRO A 92 -3.74 6.71 -12.63
CA PRO A 92 -4.66 5.78 -13.30
C PRO A 92 -3.99 4.89 -14.36
N GLN A 93 -2.86 5.31 -14.93
CA GLN A 93 -2.10 4.57 -15.93
C GLN A 93 -1.17 3.50 -15.32
N HIS A 94 -0.93 3.56 -14.01
CA HIS A 94 -0.07 2.60 -13.33
C HIS A 94 -0.71 1.21 -13.28
N ILE A 95 0.10 0.16 -13.24
CA ILE A 95 -0.39 -1.23 -13.27
C ILE A 95 -1.37 -1.52 -12.12
N PHE A 96 -1.16 -0.90 -10.96
CA PHE A 96 -2.07 -1.03 -9.82
C PHE A 96 -3.50 -0.58 -10.15
N ALA A 97 -3.65 0.56 -10.81
CA ALA A 97 -4.96 1.08 -11.20
C ALA A 97 -5.51 0.31 -12.41
N GLN A 98 -4.69 0.12 -13.45
CA GLN A 98 -5.09 -0.57 -14.69
C GLN A 98 -5.58 -2.00 -14.47
N LYS A 99 -5.01 -2.71 -13.49
CA LYS A 99 -5.39 -4.08 -13.14
C LYS A 99 -6.30 -4.16 -11.91
N GLY A 100 -6.69 -3.04 -11.32
CA GLY A 100 -7.52 -3.02 -10.11
C GLY A 100 -6.87 -3.69 -8.90
N VAL A 101 -5.53 -3.67 -8.81
CA VAL A 101 -4.79 -4.28 -7.69
C VAL A 101 -4.94 -3.42 -6.45
N LEU A 102 -4.53 -2.15 -6.56
CA LEU A 102 -4.53 -1.20 -5.46
C LEU A 102 -5.26 0.08 -5.87
N SER A 103 -5.83 0.75 -4.88
CA SER A 103 -6.46 2.05 -5.04
C SER A 103 -6.30 2.89 -3.78
N LEU A 104 -6.58 4.19 -3.91
CA LEU A 104 -6.71 5.09 -2.77
C LEU A 104 -8.19 5.38 -2.53
N THR A 105 -8.65 5.29 -1.29
CA THR A 105 -10.03 5.66 -0.97
C THR A 105 -10.26 7.15 -1.28
N PRO A 106 -11.46 7.54 -1.76
CA PRO A 106 -11.82 8.94 -1.91
C PRO A 106 -11.60 9.73 -0.62
N VAL A 107 -11.21 10.98 -0.77
CA VAL A 107 -11.03 11.94 0.32
C VAL A 107 -12.01 13.09 0.18
N ALA A 108 -12.21 13.85 1.27
CA ALA A 108 -13.05 15.05 1.22
C ALA A 108 -12.49 16.07 0.22
N GLU A 109 -13.38 16.90 -0.32
CA GLU A 109 -13.00 17.96 -1.25
C GLU A 109 -11.93 18.89 -0.65
N GLY A 110 -10.95 19.27 -1.47
CA GLY A 110 -9.80 20.09 -1.03
C GLY A 110 -8.68 19.31 -0.36
N LEU A 111 -8.85 18.02 -0.06
CA LEU A 111 -7.76 17.18 0.47
C LEU A 111 -6.89 16.59 -0.66
N PRO A 112 -5.58 16.38 -0.41
CA PRO A 112 -4.72 15.69 -1.36
C PRO A 112 -5.20 14.25 -1.59
N PRO A 113 -5.29 13.77 -2.84
CA PRO A 113 -5.69 12.38 -3.14
C PRO A 113 -4.83 11.32 -2.42
N VAL A 114 -3.54 11.60 -2.25
CA VAL A 114 -2.58 10.73 -1.54
C VAL A 114 -2.90 10.54 -0.04
N SER A 115 -3.79 11.37 0.52
CA SER A 115 -4.29 11.19 1.89
C SER A 115 -5.34 10.08 2.01
N GLY A 116 -5.81 9.52 0.88
CA GLY A 116 -6.69 8.36 0.85
C GLY A 116 -6.01 7.11 1.42
N THR A 117 -6.78 6.24 2.07
CA THR A 117 -6.31 4.94 2.55
C THR A 117 -5.87 4.11 1.36
N LEU A 118 -4.69 3.49 1.46
CA LEU A 118 -4.20 2.53 0.50
C LEU A 118 -4.95 1.21 0.69
N THR A 119 -5.70 0.79 -0.31
CA THR A 119 -6.53 -0.42 -0.29
C THR A 119 -6.13 -1.38 -1.38
N ILE A 120 -6.21 -2.67 -1.07
CA ILE A 120 -6.10 -3.77 -2.04
C ILE A 120 -7.49 -4.30 -2.39
N SER A 121 -7.71 -4.71 -3.63
CA SER A 121 -8.99 -5.31 -4.03
C SER A 121 -9.17 -6.71 -3.43
N GLU A 122 -10.43 -7.12 -3.28
CA GLU A 122 -10.78 -8.44 -2.72
C GLU A 122 -10.21 -9.58 -3.58
N GLU A 123 -10.24 -9.43 -4.90
CA GLU A 123 -9.63 -10.37 -5.86
C GLU A 123 -8.15 -10.60 -5.56
N TYR A 124 -7.35 -9.53 -5.52
CA TYR A 124 -5.91 -9.68 -5.30
C TYR A 124 -5.59 -10.06 -3.86
N LEU A 125 -6.35 -9.60 -2.88
CA LEU A 125 -6.20 -10.06 -1.49
C LEU A 125 -6.44 -11.58 -1.39
N HIS A 126 -7.48 -12.10 -2.04
CA HIS A 126 -7.76 -13.52 -2.08
C HIS A 126 -6.60 -14.28 -2.74
N ILE A 127 -6.22 -13.91 -3.96
CA ILE A 127 -5.16 -14.59 -4.70
C ILE A 127 -3.84 -14.59 -3.92
N LEU A 128 -3.46 -13.46 -3.31
CA LEU A 128 -2.19 -13.33 -2.58
C LEU A 128 -2.17 -14.09 -1.25
N THR A 129 -3.32 -14.35 -0.64
CA THR A 129 -3.42 -15.05 0.65
C THR A 129 -3.74 -16.54 0.51
N THR A 130 -4.53 -16.95 -0.49
CA THR A 130 -4.95 -18.34 -0.69
C THR A 130 -4.21 -19.03 -1.83
N GLY A 131 -3.71 -18.27 -2.81
CA GLY A 131 -3.15 -18.81 -4.05
C GLY A 131 -4.18 -19.36 -5.03
N GLN A 132 -5.47 -19.13 -4.82
CA GLN A 132 -6.56 -19.57 -5.68
C GLN A 132 -7.16 -18.39 -6.48
N PRO A 133 -7.83 -18.65 -7.62
CA PRO A 133 -8.62 -17.63 -8.32
C PRO A 133 -9.77 -17.10 -7.46
N TYR A 134 -10.14 -15.83 -7.66
CA TYR A 134 -11.34 -15.24 -7.05
C TYR A 134 -12.58 -15.61 -7.87
N GLU A 135 -13.63 -16.12 -7.22
CA GLU A 135 -14.91 -16.52 -7.83
C GLU A 135 -16.01 -15.47 -7.67
#